data_AF-A0A534TIV9-F1
#
_entry.id   AF-A0A534TIV9-F1
#
_cell.length_a   1.000
_cell.length_b   1.000
_cell.length_c   1.000
_cell.angle_alpha   90.00
_cell.angle_beta   90.00
_cell.angle_gamma   90.00
#
_symmetry.space_group_name_H-M   'P 1'
#
loop_
_entity.id
_entity.type
_entity.pdbx_description
1 polymer ?
#
loop_
_entity_poly.entity_id
_entity_poly.type
_entity_poly.pdbx_seq_one_letter_code
_entity_poly.pdbx_strand_id
1 'polypeptide(L)' 'MSETLRIIPLGGLGEIGLNMLVVEYGDSAVAIDCGVMFPEPSMLGIDLVVPDVSYLRDRPERLQAIVLTHG' A
#
# COMPACT_ATOMS: atom_id res chain seq x y z
N MET A 1 4.71 25.29 11.67
CA MET A 1 3.28 24.94 11.60
C MET A 1 3.18 23.43 11.56
N SER A 2 2.10 22.84 12.06
CA SER A 2 1.86 21.39 11.94
C SER A 2 1.28 21.12 10.56
N GLU A 3 1.84 20.17 9.82
CA GLU A 3 1.23 19.67 8.59
C GLU A 3 0.09 18.70 8.94
N THR A 4 -0.75 18.36 7.95
CA THR A 4 -1.81 17.36 8.12
C THR A 4 -1.24 15.96 7.90
N LEU A 5 -1.45 15.07 8.88
CA LEU A 5 -1.18 13.64 8.72
C LEU A 5 -2.27 13.01 7.85
N ARG A 6 -1.88 12.31 6.78
CA ARG A 6 -2.80 11.59 5.90
C ARG A 6 -2.56 10.09 6.03
N ILE A 7 -3.65 9.34 6.15
CA ILE A 7 -3.64 7.88 6.26
C ILE A 7 -4.44 7.34 5.08
N ILE A 8 -3.77 6.57 4.21
CA ILE A 8 -4.29 6.20 2.89
C ILE A 8 -4.12 4.69 2.73
N PRO A 9 -5.17 3.89 2.95
CA PRO A 9 -5.11 2.45 2.71
C PRO A 9 -5.15 2.20 1.20
N LEU A 10 -4.09 1.60 0.66
CA LEU A 10 -4.02 1.15 -0.74
C LEU A 10 -4.43 -0.32 -0.90
N GLY A 11 -4.52 -1.06 0.21
CA GLY A 11 -5.10 -2.40 0.26
C GLY A 11 -5.23 -2.93 1.69
N GLY A 12 -6.00 -4.00 1.87
CA GLY A 12 -6.24 -4.65 3.17
C GLY A 12 -7.40 -4.05 3.98
N LEU A 13 -7.99 -2.93 3.56
CA LEU A 13 -9.18 -2.38 4.21
C LEU A 13 -10.45 -3.02 3.63
N GLY A 14 -11.16 -3.79 4.45
CA GLY A 14 -12.40 -4.46 4.04
C GLY A 14 -12.18 -5.80 3.31
N GLU A 15 -10.94 -6.29 3.28
CA GLU A 15 -10.53 -7.53 2.62
C GLU A 15 -9.43 -8.25 3.44
N ILE A 16 -9.11 -9.50 3.07
CA ILE A 16 -8.03 -10.29 3.68
C ILE A 16 -6.86 -10.37 2.70
N GLY A 17 -5.67 -9.92 3.11
CA GLY A 17 -4.50 -9.81 2.24
C GLY A 17 -4.34 -8.39 1.70
N LEU A 18 -3.46 -8.19 0.70
CA LEU A 18 -3.21 -6.88 0.06
C LEU A 18 -2.80 -5.74 1.01
N ASN A 19 -2.31 -6.04 2.22
CA ASN A 19 -2.00 -5.01 3.21
C ASN A 19 -0.99 -4.00 2.65
N MET A 20 -1.42 -2.75 2.51
CA MET A 20 -0.54 -1.61 2.21
C MET A 20 -1.19 -0.33 2.72
N LEU A 21 -0.54 0.32 3.69
CA LEU A 21 -1.00 1.58 4.27
C LEU A 21 0.04 2.67 4.03
N VAL A 22 -0.36 3.76 3.37
CA VAL A 22 0.50 4.92 3.20
C VAL A 22 0.21 5.94 4.30
N VAL A 23 1.26 6.38 4.97
CA VAL A 23 1.23 7.47 5.94
C VAL A 23 2.02 8.64 5.35
N GLU A 24 1.36 9.78 5.14
CA GLU A 24 2.00 10.99 4.62
C GLU A 24 1.99 12.14 5.62
N TYR A 25 3.07 12.91 5.64
CA TYR A 25 3.18 14.14 6.42
C TYR A 25 4.08 15.13 5.69
N GLY A 26 3.52 16.26 5.26
CA GLY A 26 4.20 17.20 4.36
C GLY A 26 4.58 16.54 3.03
N ASP A 27 5.84 16.68 2.64
CA ASP A 27 6.37 16.12 1.38
C ASP A 27 6.90 14.68 1.51
N SER A 28 6.77 14.07 2.68
CA SER A 28 7.27 12.72 2.95
C SER A 28 6.14 11.73 3.14
N ALA A 29 6.36 10.50 2.68
CA ALA A 29 5.49 9.37 2.86
C ALA A 29 6.28 8.11 3.28
N VAL A 30 5.64 7.26 4.07
CA VAL A 30 6.10 5.90 4.37
C VAL A 30 4.97 4.94 4.03
N ALA A 31 5.30 3.84 3.35
CA ALA A 31 4.37 2.73 3.17
C ALA A 31 4.61 1.68 4.26
N ILE A 32 3.54 1.17 4.84
CA ILE A 32 3.55 0.06 5.79
C ILE A 32 2.99 -1.15 5.05
N ASP A 33 3.80 -2.20 5.00
CA ASP A 33 3.60 -3.43 4.25
C ASP A 33 3.46 -3.27 2.73
N CYS A 34 3.61 -4.40 2.05
CA CYS A 34 3.36 -4.58 0.62
C CYS A 34 2.79 -5.98 0.37
N GLY A 35 1.73 -6.29 1.11
CA GLY A 35 1.11 -7.61 1.13
C GLY A 35 0.52 -8.01 -0.22
N VAL A 36 0.41 -9.32 -0.42
CA VAL A 36 -0.25 -9.93 -1.58
C VAL A 36 -1.54 -10.62 -1.13
N MET A 37 -2.38 -10.97 -2.09
CA MET A 37 -3.55 -11.83 -1.86
C MET A 37 -3.55 -12.96 -2.89
N PHE A 38 -3.97 -14.13 -2.46
CA PHE A 38 -4.22 -15.24 -3.38
C PHE A 38 -5.53 -15.01 -4.14
N PRO A 39 -5.54 -15.31 -5.45
CA PRO A 39 -6.71 -15.08 -6.29
C PRO A 39 -7.88 -15.97 -5.88
N GLU A 40 -9.09 -15.48 -6.13
CA GLU A 40 -10.30 -16.29 -6.01
C GLU A 40 -10.33 -17.42 -7.06
N PRO A 41 -11.04 -18.53 -6.80
CA PRO A 41 -11.15 -19.63 -7.78
C PRO A 41 -11.71 -19.21 -9.15
N SER A 42 -12.41 -18.09 -9.22
CA SER A 42 -12.97 -17.50 -10.45
C SER A 42 -11.91 -16.78 -11.30
N MET A 43 -10.78 -16.38 -10.71
CA MET A 43 -9.71 -15.62 -11.37
C MET A 43 -8.71 -16.57 -12.06
N LEU A 44 -9.18 -17.22 -13.13
CA LEU A 44 -8.40 -18.21 -13.87
C LEU A 44 -7.13 -17.59 -14.48
N GLY A 45 -5.99 -18.24 -14.24
CA GLY A 45 -4.68 -17.83 -14.78
C GLY A 45 -3.99 -16.70 -14.02
N ILE A 46 -4.56 -16.24 -12.90
CA ILE A 46 -3.90 -15.31 -11.98
C ILE A 46 -3.16 -16.13 -10.92
N ASP A 47 -1.92 -15.74 -10.61
CA ASP A 47 -1.13 -16.35 -9.52
C ASP A 47 -1.26 -15.56 -8.22
N LEU A 48 -1.24 -14.22 -8.31
CA LEU A 48 -1.26 -13.30 -7.18
C LEU A 48 -2.00 -12.01 -7.53
N VAL A 49 -2.60 -11.40 -6.52
CA VAL A 49 -3.14 -10.03 -6.57
C VAL A 49 -2.24 -9.14 -5.73
N VAL A 50 -1.96 -7.92 -6.21
CA VAL A 50 -1.13 -6.92 -5.54
C VAL A 50 -1.87 -5.57 -5.46
N PRO A 51 -1.55 -4.70 -4.47
CA PRO A 51 -2.17 -3.39 -4.36
C PRO A 51 -1.87 -2.49 -5.57
N ASP A 52 -2.81 -1.61 -5.91
CA ASP A 52 -2.58 -0.56 -6.90
C ASP A 52 -1.73 0.56 -6.28
N VAL A 53 -0.46 0.62 -6.70
CA VAL A 53 0.52 1.61 -6.22
C VAL A 53 0.60 2.86 -7.09
N SER A 54 -0.35 3.09 -8.01
CA SER A 54 -0.36 4.27 -8.89
C SER A 54 -0.27 5.58 -8.09
N TYR A 55 -0.92 5.64 -6.91
CA TYR A 55 -0.83 6.78 -5.99
C TYR A 55 0.61 7.16 -5.61
N LEU A 56 1.47 6.16 -5.37
CA LEU A 56 2.88 6.37 -5.02
C LEU A 56 3.75 6.59 -6.27
N ARG A 57 3.43 5.93 -7.38
CA ARG A 57 4.16 6.04 -8.65
C ARG A 57 4.06 7.43 -9.30
N ASP A 58 2.99 8.17 -9.03
CA ASP A 58 2.83 9.53 -9.54
C ASP A 58 3.79 10.54 -8.87
N ARG A 59 4.32 10.22 -7.67
CA ARG A 59 5.24 11.05 -6.88
C ARG A 59 6.27 10.19 -6.13
N PRO A 60 7.12 9.45 -6.86
CA PRO A 60 8.02 8.46 -6.26
C PRO A 60 9.01 9.08 -5.26
N GLU A 61 9.38 10.34 -5.45
CA GLU A 61 10.29 11.09 -4.59
C GLU A 61 9.77 11.31 -3.16
N ARG A 62 8.44 11.22 -2.96
CA ARG A 62 7.83 11.39 -1.63
C ARG A 62 7.98 10.13 -0.77
N LEU A 63 8.06 8.94 -1.36
CA LEU A 63 8.18 7.69 -0.62
C LEU A 63 9.59 7.50 -0.06
N GLN A 64 9.74 7.64 1.25
CA GLN A 64 11.03 7.57 1.92
C GLN A 64 11.41 6.16 2.36
N ALA A 65 10.42 5.32 2.66
CA ALA A 65 10.65 3.96 3.15
C ALA A 65 9.42 3.06 2.97
N ILE A 66 9.68 1.75 2.97
CA ILE A 66 8.68 0.69 3.16
C ILE A 66 9.01 0.00 4.48
N VAL A 67 8.05 -0.08 5.40
CA VAL A 67 8.17 -0.77 6.68
C VAL A 67 7.42 -2.08 6.58
N LEU A 68 8.13 -3.21 6.63
CA LEU A 68 7.53 -4.54 6.64
C LEU A 68 7.29 -4.98 8.08
N THR A 69 6.05 -5.26 8.42
CA THR A 69 5.67 -5.68 9.77
C THR A 69 6.11 -7.11 10.06
N HIS A 70 6.06 -7.98 9.05
CA HIS A 70 6.47 -9.38 9.08
C HIS A 70 6.70 -9.89 7.65
N GLY A 71 7.05 -11.18 7.52
CA GLY A 71 7.17 -11.90 6.25
C GLY A 71 6.84 -13.38 6.44
#